data_AF-A0A9P9MHF3-F1
#
_entry.id   AF-A0A9P9MHF3-F1
#
_cell.length_a   1.000
_cell.length_b   1.000
_cell.length_c   1.000
_cell.angle_alpha   90.00
_cell.angle_beta   90.00
_cell.angle_gamma   90.00
#
_symmetry.space_group_name_H-M   'P 1'
#
loop_
_entity.id
_entity.type
_entity.pdbx_description
1 polymer ?
#
loop_
_entity_poly.entity_id
_entity_poly.type
_entity_poly.pdbx_seq_one_letter_code
_entity_poly.pdbx_strand_id
1 'polypeptide(L)'
;MPSSCFCDKSVPDKHLANMDANYIPLGVKIEELSHSKWGPKVIGETKEERKAIAREIRLSQRKEKKKIKSEAKQQRKLNDRLHRKLNRNTEKYDKNKDRNKQRAIDLERQRIRANAVKQAERMAALHDPSGKMFNVGEIIILPGGIVMSKESMERAAEAKEQKDKEDAQRNAIEKRYKDAERAAKLEAEEAQRAIDQGMPAPTEYPAKEALKRMKRPKKISKKQLQRLQQLKPQAVPPKPVIPKGIRLPDEEEDLLALWDITDAEITRRLADKKKEKTQSRKQLIKIQQENKKLNKALKVRKREADNAGVIFDKEKARREILAAMAKPLDHKSESDSDSDSGSSSSSDSDSDSDEEEEEQEATEHTKPKEKKTNAAPAPKLDLELIEKAAEIERARKEKKQAAREKRRQERKQRAAEEAARHAAERVAKSETLEKVQASKEDKEAKMSRRAAKEAKRLAKALGEDSASKKRKRTEDVEGIAEEKPKKETSHKKKKVMSETTNVDPVQDTRLAKKEKKVKESSDERLDKVFAERGAKMKTESNDEGPSHGAEQWNPDALTGDAARKDKFLRLLGAGKGSSKGGEKDKKKKKDAGIDIVKIQEELERQFQAGVKMKHDGGSKKRGLGA
;
A
#
# COMPACT_ATOMS: atom_id res chain seq x y z
N MET A 1 -20.17 58.17 -12.20
CA MET A 1 -18.96 58.86 -11.71
C MET A 1 -18.28 57.97 -10.67
N PRO A 2 -17.39 57.04 -11.05
CA PRO A 2 -16.64 56.27 -10.06
C PRO A 2 -15.41 57.07 -9.61
N SER A 3 -15.36 57.34 -8.31
CA SER A 3 -14.25 57.99 -7.62
C SER A 3 -12.98 57.14 -7.78
N SER A 4 -11.98 57.72 -8.42
CA SER A 4 -10.65 57.17 -8.59
C SER A 4 -9.88 57.28 -7.27
N CYS A 5 -9.82 56.20 -6.51
CA CYS A 5 -8.89 56.08 -5.39
C CYS A 5 -7.47 55.91 -5.96
N PHE A 6 -6.76 57.02 -6.03
CA PHE A 6 -5.33 57.10 -6.33
C PHE A 6 -4.57 56.54 -5.12
N CYS A 7 -4.18 55.26 -5.18
CA CYS A 7 -3.27 54.69 -4.18
C CYS A 7 -1.84 55.11 -4.52
N ASP A 8 -1.37 56.12 -3.81
CA ASP A 8 0.02 56.53 -3.75
C ASP A 8 0.91 55.33 -3.37
N LYS A 9 1.76 54.94 -4.31
CA LYS A 9 2.83 53.97 -4.09
C LYS A 9 4.03 54.75 -3.54
N SER A 10 4.01 55.03 -2.24
CA SER A 10 5.24 55.38 -1.53
C SER A 10 6.17 54.16 -1.56
N VAL A 11 7.23 54.29 -2.35
CA VAL A 11 8.36 53.36 -2.34
C VAL A 11 9.06 53.56 -0.98
N PRO A 12 9.11 52.55 -0.09
CA PRO A 12 9.91 52.69 1.10
C PRO A 12 11.37 52.75 0.68
N ASP A 13 12.01 53.87 0.99
CA ASP A 13 13.45 54.06 0.88
C ASP A 13 14.14 52.88 1.56
N LYS A 14 14.84 52.11 0.72
CA LYS A 14 15.75 51.06 1.17
C LYS A 14 16.93 51.78 1.81
N HIS A 15 16.81 52.06 3.11
CA HIS A 15 17.98 52.26 3.94
C HIS A 15 18.89 51.04 3.74
N LEU A 16 20.01 51.29 3.06
CA LEU A 16 21.21 50.47 3.03
C LEU A 16 21.71 50.35 4.47
N ALA A 17 21.04 49.48 5.25
CA ALA A 17 21.59 48.99 6.50
C ALA A 17 22.77 48.12 6.12
N ASN A 18 23.95 48.69 6.36
CA ASN A 18 25.27 48.12 6.15
C ASN A 18 25.32 46.63 6.52
N MET A 19 25.81 45.85 5.55
CA MET A 19 26.09 44.43 5.67
C MET A 19 27.33 44.19 6.54
N ASP A 20 27.24 44.45 7.84
CA ASP A 20 28.28 44.09 8.82
C ASP A 20 28.01 42.74 9.51
N ALA A 21 27.21 41.87 8.90
CA ALA A 21 26.77 40.60 9.51
C ALA A 21 27.50 39.34 9.01
N ASN A 22 28.66 39.47 8.34
CA ASN A 22 29.48 38.32 7.93
C ASN A 22 30.98 38.50 8.17
N TYR A 23 31.37 39.38 9.10
CA TYR A 23 32.72 39.32 9.66
C TYR A 23 32.73 38.26 10.76
N ILE A 24 32.99 37.01 10.39
CA ILE A 24 33.52 36.03 11.35
C ILE A 24 34.91 36.56 11.70
N PRO A 25 35.19 36.98 12.94
CA PRO A 25 36.55 37.34 13.33
C PRO A 25 37.39 36.05 13.26
N LEU A 26 37.98 35.79 12.10
CA LEU A 26 39.06 34.81 11.92
C LEU A 26 40.37 35.26 12.60
N GLY A 27 40.28 36.29 13.45
CA GLY A 27 41.38 36.84 14.23
C GLY A 27 40.99 36.97 15.69
N VAL A 28 40.61 35.87 16.36
CA VAL A 28 41.21 35.68 17.68
C VAL A 28 42.68 35.50 17.36
N LYS A 29 43.43 36.62 17.39
CA LYS A 29 44.87 36.59 17.56
C LYS A 29 45.05 35.74 18.80
N ILE A 30 45.37 34.46 18.58
CA ILE A 30 46.07 33.67 19.58
C ILE A 30 47.30 34.54 19.80
N GLU A 31 47.28 35.34 20.86
CA GLU A 31 48.48 35.98 21.37
C GLU A 31 49.53 34.90 21.29
N GLU A 32 50.53 35.14 20.44
CA GLU A 32 51.68 34.29 20.30
C GLU A 32 52.27 34.20 21.69
N LEU A 33 51.82 33.20 22.45
CA LEU A 33 52.47 32.72 23.64
C LEU A 33 53.88 32.44 23.16
N SER A 34 54.72 33.42 23.46
CA SER A 34 56.14 33.44 23.15
C SER A 34 56.63 32.02 23.32
N HIS A 35 57.19 31.47 22.24
CA HIS A 35 57.88 30.19 22.28
C HIS A 35 59.10 30.39 23.19
N SER A 36 58.86 30.43 24.50
CA SER A 36 59.88 30.29 25.51
C SER A 36 60.52 28.94 25.21
N LYS A 37 61.78 29.02 24.83
CA LYS A 37 62.58 28.00 24.14
C LYS A 37 62.89 26.78 25.01
N TRP A 38 62.12 26.56 26.06
CA TRP A 38 62.36 25.59 27.11
C TRP A 38 61.04 24.87 27.36
N GLY A 39 60.89 23.70 26.75
CA GLY A 39 59.85 22.76 27.19
C GLY A 39 59.96 22.57 28.72
N PRO A 40 58.85 22.33 29.42
CA PRO A 40 58.85 22.20 30.87
C PRO A 40 60.00 21.29 31.29
N LYS A 41 60.91 21.81 32.13
CA LYS A 41 62.03 21.04 32.69
C LYS A 41 61.44 19.73 33.16
N VAL A 42 61.92 18.63 32.58
CA VAL A 42 61.31 17.32 32.78
C VAL A 42 61.58 16.90 34.21
N ILE A 43 60.62 17.16 35.10
CA ILE A 43 60.62 16.74 36.49
C ILE A 43 60.42 15.22 36.46
N GLY A 44 61.44 14.49 36.88
CA GLY A 44 61.53 13.04 36.86
C GLY A 44 63.00 12.67 37.09
N GLU A 45 63.26 11.95 38.17
CA GLU A 45 64.62 11.59 38.60
C GLU A 45 65.20 10.53 37.66
N THR A 46 64.34 9.64 37.14
CA THR A 46 64.73 8.56 36.23
C THR A 46 64.24 8.79 34.79
N LYS A 47 64.95 8.22 33.80
CA LYS A 47 64.53 8.27 32.38
C LYS A 47 63.17 7.62 32.13
N GLU A 48 62.73 6.71 33.00
CA GLU A 48 61.46 6.00 32.90
C GLU A 48 60.29 6.86 33.39
N GLU A 49 60.45 7.53 34.53
CA GLU A 49 59.49 8.52 35.03
C GLU A 49 59.22 9.63 34.01
N ARG A 50 60.29 10.16 33.39
CA ARG A 50 60.16 11.17 32.33
C ARG A 50 59.34 10.68 31.14
N LYS A 51 59.46 9.40 30.78
CA LYS A 51 58.67 8.78 29.71
C LYS A 51 57.23 8.51 30.15
N ALA A 52 57.00 8.13 31.40
CA ALA A 52 55.67 7.92 31.97
C ALA A 52 54.88 9.24 32.02
N ILE A 53 55.47 10.29 32.58
CA ILE A 53 54.90 11.65 32.64
C ILE A 53 54.62 12.19 31.24
N ALA A 54 55.56 12.03 30.29
CA ALA A 54 55.33 12.45 28.91
C ALA A 54 54.19 11.67 28.22
N ARG A 55 54.01 10.37 28.53
CA ARG A 55 52.86 9.58 28.03
C ARG A 55 51.56 10.04 28.65
N GLU A 56 51.55 10.32 29.94
CA GLU A 56 50.39 10.83 30.67
C GLU A 56 49.95 12.20 30.14
N ILE A 57 50.86 13.15 29.98
CA ILE A 57 50.59 14.47 29.37
C ILE A 57 50.04 14.30 27.94
N ARG A 58 50.58 13.37 27.15
CA ARG A 58 50.04 13.08 25.80
C ARG A 58 48.63 12.50 25.86
N LEU A 59 48.33 11.66 26.83
CA LEU A 59 47.01 11.06 27.01
C LEU A 59 46.01 12.10 27.52
N SER A 60 46.37 12.96 28.47
CA SER A 60 45.52 14.07 28.95
C SER A 60 45.22 15.06 27.83
N GLN A 61 46.22 15.51 27.07
CA GLN A 61 46.02 16.37 25.89
C GLN A 61 45.15 15.72 24.82
N ARG A 62 45.24 14.38 24.64
CA ARG A 62 44.33 13.65 23.74
C ARG A 62 42.91 13.59 24.27
N LYS A 63 42.71 13.44 25.59
CA LYS A 63 41.38 13.49 26.24
C LYS A 63 40.78 14.90 26.12
N GLU A 64 41.54 15.95 26.44
CA GLU A 64 41.13 17.36 26.30
C GLU A 64 40.77 17.71 24.86
N LYS A 65 41.61 17.36 23.88
CA LYS A 65 41.29 17.57 22.46
C LYS A 65 40.03 16.83 22.01
N LYS A 66 39.71 15.68 22.61
CA LYS A 66 38.44 14.98 22.35
C LYS A 66 37.27 15.71 23.01
N LYS A 67 37.42 16.20 24.25
CA LYS A 67 36.41 16.98 24.99
C LYS A 67 36.08 18.30 24.28
N ILE A 68 37.09 19.09 23.88
CA ILE A 68 36.91 20.31 23.09
C ILE A 68 36.21 20.02 21.75
N LYS A 69 36.54 18.91 21.08
CA LYS A 69 35.87 18.51 19.84
C LYS A 69 34.42 18.08 20.06
N SER A 70 34.10 17.39 21.16
CA SER A 70 32.72 17.01 21.48
C SER A 70 31.89 18.23 21.86
N GLU A 71 32.43 19.14 22.68
CA GLU A 71 31.77 20.39 23.07
C GLU A 71 31.55 21.30 21.86
N ALA A 72 32.55 21.53 21.01
CA ALA A 72 32.38 22.32 19.78
C ALA A 72 31.31 21.70 18.85
N LYS A 73 31.18 20.38 18.83
CA LYS A 73 30.12 19.69 18.08
C LYS A 73 28.74 19.87 18.73
N GLN A 74 28.65 19.86 20.07
CA GLN A 74 27.42 20.18 20.80
C GLN A 74 27.00 21.64 20.57
N GLN A 75 27.93 22.59 20.65
CA GLN A 75 27.68 24.00 20.37
C GLN A 75 27.17 24.24 18.95
N ARG A 76 27.79 23.61 17.93
CA ARG A 76 27.28 23.67 16.55
C ARG A 76 25.85 23.12 16.43
N LYS A 77 25.54 22.01 17.11
CA LYS A 77 24.17 21.46 17.15
C LYS A 77 23.19 22.40 17.86
N LEU A 78 23.61 23.07 18.93
CA LEU A 78 22.79 24.04 19.66
C LEU A 78 22.51 25.27 18.79
N ASN A 79 23.54 25.83 18.14
CA ASN A 79 23.36 26.94 17.18
C ASN A 79 22.47 26.54 16.01
N ASP A 80 22.65 25.35 15.43
CA ASP A 80 21.74 24.82 14.40
C ASP A 80 20.29 24.71 14.91
N ARG A 81 20.10 24.28 16.17
CA ARG A 81 18.78 24.20 16.81
C ARG A 81 18.18 25.59 17.03
N LEU A 82 18.98 26.57 17.43
CA LEU A 82 18.58 27.97 17.61
C LEU A 82 18.20 28.61 16.28
N HIS A 83 19.02 28.48 15.23
CA HIS A 83 18.68 28.95 13.89
C HIS A 83 17.38 28.30 13.37
N ARG A 84 17.17 27.00 13.61
CA ARG A 84 15.90 26.34 13.29
C ARG A 84 14.72 26.86 14.12
N LYS A 85 14.94 27.28 15.38
CA LYS A 85 13.89 27.88 16.21
C LYS A 85 13.55 29.29 15.73
N LEU A 86 14.54 30.13 15.44
CA LEU A 86 14.37 31.49 14.94
C LEU A 86 13.71 31.52 13.56
N ASN A 87 14.11 30.62 12.65
CA ASN A 87 13.54 30.56 11.30
C ASN A 87 12.19 29.81 11.23
N ARG A 88 11.69 29.25 12.33
CA ARG A 88 10.33 28.69 12.37
C ARG A 88 9.35 29.84 12.51
N ASN A 89 8.53 30.04 11.48
CA ASN A 89 7.35 30.91 11.56
C ASN A 89 6.33 30.29 12.54
N THR A 90 6.48 30.58 13.83
CA THR A 90 5.66 30.06 14.94
C THR A 90 4.19 30.37 14.74
N GLU A 91 3.86 31.60 14.31
CA GLU A 91 2.48 32.01 14.04
C GLU A 91 1.77 31.11 13.03
N LYS A 92 2.45 30.75 11.93
CA LYS A 92 1.89 29.84 10.92
C LYS A 92 1.62 28.46 11.51
N TYR A 93 2.48 27.98 12.41
CA TYR A 93 2.30 26.70 13.08
C TYR A 93 1.16 26.75 14.09
N ASP A 94 1.03 27.82 14.87
CA ASP A 94 -0.04 27.98 15.86
C ASP A 94 -1.41 28.11 15.18
N LYS A 95 -1.53 28.99 14.16
CA LYS A 95 -2.75 29.09 13.33
C LYS A 95 -3.14 27.75 12.70
N ASN A 96 -2.15 26.95 12.24
CA ASN A 96 -2.42 25.63 11.66
C ASN A 96 -2.76 24.58 12.74
N LYS A 97 -2.19 24.69 13.94
CA LYS A 97 -2.49 23.84 15.10
C LYS A 97 -3.92 24.08 15.57
N ASP A 98 -4.33 25.34 15.69
CA ASP A 98 -5.70 25.72 16.08
C ASP A 98 -6.71 25.31 15.02
N ARG A 99 -6.42 25.54 13.74
CA ARG A 99 -7.28 25.04 12.65
C ARG A 99 -7.42 23.52 12.66
N ASN A 100 -6.35 22.77 12.97
CA ASN A 100 -6.42 21.33 13.07
C ASN A 100 -7.15 20.87 14.35
N LYS A 101 -7.03 21.63 15.45
CA LYS A 101 -7.80 21.41 16.68
C LYS A 101 -9.29 21.61 16.39
N GLN A 102 -9.67 22.71 15.75
CA GLN A 102 -11.06 22.98 15.36
C GLN A 102 -11.60 21.90 14.43
N ARG A 103 -10.84 21.50 13.40
CA ARG A 103 -11.24 20.39 12.52
C ARG A 103 -11.44 19.08 13.27
N ALA A 104 -10.61 18.78 14.27
CA ALA A 104 -10.79 17.58 15.07
C ALA A 104 -12.06 17.67 15.94
N ILE A 105 -12.36 18.85 16.48
CA ILE A 105 -13.59 19.14 17.22
C ILE A 105 -14.80 18.97 16.30
N ASP A 106 -14.79 19.58 15.12
CA ASP A 106 -15.89 19.51 14.15
C ASP A 106 -16.15 18.07 13.67
N LEU A 107 -15.10 17.31 13.37
CA LEU A 107 -15.22 15.90 12.97
C LEU A 107 -15.78 15.03 14.10
N GLU A 108 -15.38 15.29 15.34
CA GLU A 108 -15.89 14.56 16.49
C GLU A 108 -17.36 14.94 16.79
N ARG A 109 -17.71 16.22 16.69
CA ARG A 109 -19.09 16.71 16.76
C ARG A 109 -19.98 16.08 15.69
N GLN A 110 -19.52 16.06 14.43
CA GLN A 110 -20.23 15.37 13.34
C GLN A 110 -20.40 13.88 13.63
N ARG A 111 -19.37 13.23 14.20
CA ARG A 111 -19.45 11.82 14.59
C ARG A 111 -20.48 11.58 15.69
N ILE A 112 -20.52 12.44 16.72
CA ILE A 112 -21.50 12.36 17.81
C ILE A 112 -22.91 12.52 17.24
N ARG A 113 -23.14 13.57 16.43
CA ARG A 113 -24.45 13.81 15.79
C ARG A 113 -24.88 12.66 14.88
N ALA A 114 -24.00 12.17 14.02
CA ALA A 114 -24.30 11.04 13.14
C ALA A 114 -24.60 9.76 13.92
N ASN A 115 -23.92 9.51 15.04
CA ASN A 115 -24.19 8.36 15.88
C ASN A 115 -25.48 8.51 16.69
N ALA A 116 -25.82 9.72 17.15
CA ALA A 116 -27.08 10.01 17.82
C ALA A 116 -28.28 9.78 16.90
N VAL A 117 -28.19 10.22 15.63
CA VAL A 117 -29.21 9.88 14.61
C VAL A 117 -29.33 8.37 14.44
N LYS A 118 -28.21 7.64 14.33
CA LYS A 118 -28.24 6.17 14.23
C LYS A 118 -28.84 5.48 15.45
N GLN A 119 -28.58 6.01 16.65
CA GLN A 119 -29.15 5.49 17.88
C GLN A 119 -30.67 5.70 17.86
N ALA A 120 -31.13 6.90 17.50
CA ALA A 120 -32.55 7.19 17.31
C ALA A 120 -33.20 6.32 16.22
N GLU A 121 -32.53 6.09 15.08
CA GLU A 121 -32.99 5.18 14.01
C GLU A 121 -33.14 3.74 14.54
N ARG A 122 -32.20 3.23 15.34
CA ARG A 122 -32.33 1.90 15.95
C ARG A 122 -33.49 1.81 16.93
N MET A 123 -33.68 2.82 17.77
CA MET A 123 -34.80 2.86 18.73
C MET A 123 -36.14 2.96 18.00
N ALA A 124 -36.20 3.77 16.96
CA ALA A 124 -37.38 3.91 16.12
C ALA A 124 -37.66 2.62 15.33
N ALA A 125 -36.67 1.86 14.88
CA ALA A 125 -36.90 0.54 14.28
C ALA A 125 -37.61 -0.45 15.22
N LEU A 126 -37.41 -0.32 16.54
CA LEU A 126 -38.07 -1.15 17.55
C LEU A 126 -39.45 -0.64 17.94
N HIS A 127 -39.63 0.69 18.05
CA HIS A 127 -40.82 1.30 18.64
C HIS A 127 -41.77 1.98 17.63
N ASP A 128 -41.23 2.63 16.60
CA ASP A 128 -41.99 3.36 15.57
C ASP A 128 -41.25 3.35 14.23
N PRO A 129 -41.49 2.34 13.36
CA PRO A 129 -40.79 2.24 12.06
C PRO A 129 -41.10 3.42 11.13
N SER A 130 -42.15 4.22 11.41
CA SER A 130 -42.40 5.45 10.65
C SER A 130 -41.36 6.53 10.93
N GLY A 131 -40.62 6.43 12.04
CA GLY A 131 -39.57 7.37 12.45
C GLY A 131 -40.09 8.72 12.99
N LYS A 132 -41.39 9.00 12.85
CA LYS A 132 -42.00 10.29 13.20
C LYS A 132 -41.83 10.63 14.67
N MET A 133 -42.00 9.65 15.56
CA MET A 133 -41.82 9.86 17.01
C MET A 133 -40.42 10.31 17.39
N PHE A 134 -39.41 9.93 16.59
CA PHE A 134 -38.01 10.20 16.88
C PHE A 134 -37.42 11.34 16.04
N ASN A 135 -38.24 11.99 15.22
CA ASN A 135 -37.82 12.98 14.22
C ASN A 135 -36.74 12.44 13.27
N VAL A 136 -36.84 11.16 12.92
CA VAL A 136 -36.03 10.49 11.90
C VAL A 136 -36.96 10.09 10.75
N GLY A 137 -36.46 10.10 9.51
CA GLY A 137 -37.27 9.68 8.35
C GLY A 137 -37.71 8.22 8.45
N GLU A 138 -38.63 7.81 7.57
CA GLU A 138 -39.14 6.43 7.47
C GLU A 138 -38.01 5.39 7.52
N ILE A 139 -38.11 4.39 8.37
CA ILE A 139 -37.03 3.45 8.65
C ILE A 139 -37.23 2.16 7.89
N ILE A 140 -36.16 1.71 7.24
CA ILE A 140 -36.13 0.46 6.49
C ILE A 140 -35.09 -0.45 7.16
N ILE A 141 -35.52 -1.64 7.56
CA ILE A 141 -34.63 -2.68 8.08
C ILE A 141 -34.18 -3.54 6.90
N LEU A 142 -32.90 -3.44 6.56
CA LEU A 142 -32.29 -4.24 5.48
C LEU A 142 -32.04 -5.69 5.94
N PRO A 143 -32.00 -6.67 5.00
CA PRO A 143 -31.63 -8.04 5.32
C PRO A 143 -30.22 -8.07 5.95
N GLY A 144 -30.13 -8.51 7.21
CA GLY A 144 -28.93 -8.42 8.04
C GLY A 144 -29.06 -7.52 9.27
N GLY A 145 -30.25 -6.99 9.56
CA GLY A 145 -30.52 -6.18 10.75
C GLY A 145 -29.91 -4.78 10.69
N ILE A 146 -29.49 -4.33 9.50
CA ILE A 146 -28.97 -2.98 9.31
C ILE A 146 -30.17 -2.04 9.19
N VAL A 147 -30.30 -1.15 10.16
CA VAL A 147 -31.33 -0.13 10.20
C VAL A 147 -30.83 1.11 9.47
N MET A 148 -31.60 1.61 8.50
CA MET A 148 -31.32 2.87 7.79
C MET A 148 -32.62 3.63 7.52
N SER A 149 -32.58 4.95 7.63
CA SER A 149 -33.69 5.79 7.13
C SER A 149 -33.72 5.81 5.60
N LYS A 150 -34.91 5.86 5.01
CA LYS A 150 -35.16 5.96 3.57
C LYS A 150 -34.45 7.16 2.95
N GLU A 151 -34.50 8.30 3.62
CA GLU A 151 -33.75 9.49 3.18
C GLU A 151 -32.24 9.27 3.18
N SER A 152 -31.69 8.53 4.15
CA SER A 152 -30.24 8.24 4.16
C SER A 152 -29.84 7.32 3.01
N MET A 153 -30.71 6.38 2.64
CA MET A 153 -30.54 5.52 1.46
C MET A 153 -30.57 6.35 0.17
N GLU A 154 -31.55 7.25 0.03
CA GLU A 154 -31.67 8.14 -1.13
C GLU A 154 -30.47 9.09 -1.23
N ARG A 155 -30.07 9.74 -0.13
CA ARG A 155 -28.87 10.59 -0.09
C ARG A 155 -27.59 9.83 -0.42
N ALA A 156 -27.48 8.57 0.02
CA ALA A 156 -26.34 7.72 -0.32
C ALA A 156 -26.34 7.32 -1.81
N ALA A 157 -27.51 7.04 -2.38
CA ALA A 157 -27.68 6.76 -3.81
C ALA A 157 -27.35 7.99 -4.67
N GLU A 158 -27.86 9.16 -4.31
CA GLU A 158 -27.56 10.42 -4.99
C GLU A 158 -26.07 10.76 -4.90
N ALA A 159 -25.45 10.63 -3.72
CA ALA A 159 -24.02 10.87 -3.56
C ALA A 159 -23.16 9.90 -4.39
N LYS A 160 -23.61 8.65 -4.55
CA LYS A 160 -22.97 7.67 -5.42
C LYS A 160 -23.12 8.05 -6.89
N GLU A 161 -24.32 8.45 -7.32
CA GLU A 161 -24.57 8.90 -8.69
C GLU A 161 -23.76 10.15 -9.04
N GLN A 162 -23.71 11.15 -8.15
CA GLN A 162 -22.89 12.34 -8.31
C GLN A 162 -21.40 11.99 -8.45
N LYS A 163 -20.91 11.06 -7.62
CA LYS A 163 -19.53 10.58 -7.72
C LYS A 163 -19.26 9.85 -9.04
N ASP A 164 -20.18 9.00 -9.48
CA ASP A 164 -20.06 8.28 -10.74
C ASP A 164 -20.10 9.26 -11.93
N LYS A 165 -20.90 10.33 -11.86
CA LYS A 165 -20.90 11.45 -12.82
C LYS A 165 -19.56 12.20 -12.82
N GLU A 166 -19.02 12.59 -11.67
CA GLU A 166 -17.72 13.25 -11.55
C GLU A 166 -16.57 12.37 -12.09
N ASP A 167 -16.59 11.08 -11.75
CA ASP A 167 -15.58 10.12 -12.21
C ASP A 167 -15.72 9.86 -13.72
N ALA A 168 -16.94 9.80 -14.27
CA ALA A 168 -17.18 9.73 -15.71
C ALA A 168 -16.67 10.98 -16.44
N GLN A 169 -16.90 12.19 -15.90
CA GLN A 169 -16.36 13.43 -16.45
C GLN A 169 -14.83 13.45 -16.42
N ARG A 170 -14.22 13.06 -15.29
CA ARG A 170 -12.75 12.95 -15.19
C ARG A 170 -12.19 11.94 -16.19
N ASN A 171 -12.83 10.79 -16.34
CA ASN A 171 -12.43 9.77 -17.30
C ASN A 171 -12.60 10.27 -18.75
N ALA A 172 -13.65 11.03 -19.05
CA ALA A 172 -13.83 11.64 -20.37
C ALA A 172 -12.74 12.67 -20.68
N ILE A 173 -12.37 13.51 -19.70
CA ILE A 173 -11.25 14.47 -19.85
C ILE A 173 -9.91 13.73 -20.02
N GLU A 174 -9.65 12.67 -19.22
CA GLU A 174 -8.43 11.87 -19.36
C GLU A 174 -8.36 11.15 -20.71
N LYS A 175 -9.49 10.67 -21.25
CA LYS A 175 -9.57 10.11 -22.60
C LYS A 175 -9.23 11.16 -23.66
N ARG A 176 -9.89 12.32 -23.65
CA ARG A 176 -9.61 13.44 -24.57
C ARG A 176 -8.14 13.86 -24.53
N TYR A 177 -7.55 13.93 -23.35
CA TYR A 177 -6.13 14.25 -23.19
C TYR A 177 -5.22 13.18 -23.81
N LYS A 178 -5.51 11.88 -23.59
CA LYS A 178 -4.75 10.77 -24.19
C LYS A 178 -4.88 10.71 -25.71
N ASP A 179 -6.07 11.00 -26.24
CA ASP A 179 -6.31 11.00 -27.67
C ASP A 179 -5.55 12.15 -28.34
N ALA A 180 -5.51 13.33 -27.72
CA ALA A 180 -4.66 14.44 -28.18
C ALA A 180 -3.16 14.16 -28.04
N GLU A 181 -2.73 13.45 -27.00
CA GLU A 181 -1.34 13.01 -26.85
C GLU A 181 -0.95 12.02 -27.97
N ARG A 182 -1.84 11.10 -28.35
CA ARG A 182 -1.63 10.22 -29.51
C ARG A 182 -1.61 11.00 -30.82
N ALA A 183 -2.51 11.96 -31.02
CA ALA A 183 -2.54 12.80 -32.21
C ALA A 183 -1.25 13.62 -32.36
N ALA A 184 -0.80 14.27 -31.28
CA ALA A 184 0.47 15.01 -31.27
C ALA A 184 1.68 14.10 -31.53
N LYS A 185 1.62 12.84 -31.10
CA LYS A 185 2.67 11.86 -31.37
C LYS A 185 2.69 11.43 -32.85
N LEU A 186 1.53 11.17 -33.45
CA LEU A 186 1.41 10.82 -34.87
C LEU A 186 1.88 11.98 -35.76
N GLU A 187 1.47 13.21 -35.43
CA GLU A 187 1.89 14.43 -36.13
C GLU A 187 3.42 14.65 -36.06
N ALA A 188 4.03 14.37 -34.91
CA ALA A 188 5.49 14.42 -34.77
C ALA A 188 6.20 13.31 -35.58
N GLU A 189 5.62 12.11 -35.66
CA GLU A 189 6.14 11.01 -36.48
C GLU A 189 6.01 11.31 -37.98
N GLU A 190 4.89 11.88 -38.42
CA GLU A 190 4.69 12.35 -39.80
C GLU A 190 5.69 13.43 -40.19
N ALA A 191 5.94 14.40 -39.30
CA ALA A 191 6.96 15.41 -39.53
C ALA A 191 8.38 14.82 -39.63
N GLN A 192 8.70 13.80 -38.83
CA GLN A 192 9.98 13.08 -38.95
C GLN A 192 10.08 12.34 -40.28
N ARG A 193 9.02 11.65 -40.71
CA ARG A 193 8.99 10.99 -42.02
C ARG A 193 9.14 11.98 -43.18
N ALA A 194 8.57 13.18 -43.08
CA ALA A 194 8.76 14.23 -44.08
C ALA A 194 10.23 14.66 -44.19
N ILE A 195 10.90 14.85 -43.05
CA ILE A 195 12.33 15.17 -43.00
C ILE A 195 13.16 14.04 -43.64
N ASP A 196 12.87 12.78 -43.31
CA ASP A 196 13.58 11.62 -43.87
C ASP A 196 13.39 11.48 -45.39
N GLN A 197 12.26 11.95 -45.92
CA GLN A 197 11.96 11.99 -47.36
C GLN A 197 12.54 13.22 -48.08
N GLY A 198 13.25 14.11 -47.37
CA GLY A 198 13.78 15.35 -47.94
C GLY A 198 12.71 16.43 -48.19
N MET A 199 11.49 16.25 -47.66
CA MET A 199 10.43 17.25 -47.70
C MET A 199 10.63 18.28 -46.57
N PRO A 200 10.26 19.56 -46.78
CA PRO A 200 10.34 20.56 -45.73
C PRO A 200 9.42 20.19 -44.55
N ALA A 201 9.95 20.25 -43.33
CA ALA A 201 9.20 19.91 -42.12
C ALA A 201 8.00 20.86 -41.94
N PRO A 202 6.81 20.34 -41.57
CA PRO A 202 5.68 21.18 -41.19
C PRO A 202 6.06 22.15 -40.06
N THR A 203 5.77 23.44 -40.26
CA THR A 203 6.06 24.50 -39.28
C THR A 203 5.02 24.54 -38.15
N GLU A 204 3.80 24.08 -38.41
CA GLU A 204 2.69 24.09 -37.47
C GLU A 204 2.32 22.67 -37.04
N TYR A 205 2.09 22.52 -35.73
CA TYR A 205 1.69 21.25 -35.09
C TYR A 205 0.37 21.46 -34.34
N PRO A 206 -0.78 21.58 -35.03
CA PRO A 206 -2.08 21.82 -34.41
C PRO A 206 -2.41 20.84 -33.28
N ALA A 207 -2.03 19.56 -33.36
CA ALA A 207 -2.34 18.61 -32.28
C ALA A 207 -1.48 18.86 -31.03
N LYS A 208 -0.21 19.25 -31.22
CA LYS A 208 0.67 19.68 -30.11
C LYS A 208 0.18 20.97 -29.45
N GLU A 209 -0.32 21.92 -30.22
CA GLU A 209 -0.94 23.13 -29.67
C GLU A 209 -2.21 22.84 -28.89
N ALA A 210 -3.08 21.99 -29.42
CA ALA A 210 -4.29 21.54 -28.74
C ALA A 210 -3.96 20.86 -27.40
N LEU A 211 -2.92 20.02 -27.37
CA LEU A 211 -2.43 19.39 -26.13
C LEU A 211 -1.92 20.42 -25.11
N LYS A 212 -1.24 21.47 -25.56
CA LYS A 212 -0.74 22.57 -24.71
C LYS A 212 -1.89 23.41 -24.12
N ARG A 213 -2.97 23.61 -24.87
CA ARG A 213 -4.18 24.33 -24.41
C ARG A 213 -4.97 23.51 -23.36
N MET A 214 -4.89 22.18 -23.39
CA MET A 214 -5.57 21.32 -22.43
C MET A 214 -4.84 21.20 -21.09
N LYS A 215 -5.53 21.57 -20.00
CA LYS A 215 -5.03 21.33 -18.63
C LYS A 215 -5.23 19.86 -18.26
N ARG A 216 -4.12 19.11 -18.13
CA ARG A 216 -4.16 17.73 -17.64
C ARG A 216 -4.82 17.69 -16.24
N PRO A 217 -5.89 16.91 -16.02
CA PRO A 217 -6.49 16.80 -14.70
C PRO A 217 -5.44 16.26 -13.72
N LYS A 218 -5.18 17.00 -12.65
CA LYS A 218 -4.25 16.57 -11.60
C LYS A 218 -4.84 15.32 -10.94
N LYS A 219 -4.08 14.22 -10.94
CA LYS A 219 -4.47 12.99 -10.24
C LYS A 219 -4.41 13.24 -8.73
N ILE A 220 -5.53 13.63 -8.14
CA ILE A 220 -5.66 13.78 -6.68
C ILE A 220 -5.67 12.37 -6.09
N SER A 221 -4.84 12.13 -5.07
CA SER A 221 -4.82 10.83 -4.41
C SER A 221 -6.17 10.55 -3.73
N LYS A 222 -6.60 9.28 -3.66
CA LYS A 222 -7.85 8.89 -2.97
C LYS A 222 -7.93 9.45 -1.54
N LYS A 223 -6.80 9.52 -0.83
CA LYS A 223 -6.71 10.12 0.52
C LYS A 223 -6.94 11.64 0.53
N GLN A 224 -6.45 12.36 -0.48
CA GLN A 224 -6.72 13.79 -0.61
C GLN A 224 -8.17 14.06 -0.98
N LEU A 225 -8.78 13.24 -1.87
CA LEU A 225 -10.22 13.32 -2.15
C LEU A 225 -11.05 13.07 -0.89
N GLN A 226 -10.71 12.06 -0.10
CA GLN A 226 -11.38 11.80 1.17
C GLN A 226 -11.25 12.97 2.15
N ARG A 227 -10.06 13.59 2.25
CA ARG A 227 -9.87 14.80 3.07
C ARG A 227 -10.69 15.98 2.56
N LEU A 228 -10.75 16.18 1.24
CA LEU A 228 -11.59 17.23 0.65
C LEU A 228 -13.07 16.98 0.94
N GLN A 229 -13.54 15.74 0.88
CA GLN A 229 -14.91 15.37 1.24
C GLN A 229 -15.21 15.60 2.74
N GLN A 230 -14.26 15.29 3.62
CA GLN A 230 -14.37 15.58 5.06
C GLN A 230 -14.35 17.07 5.39
N LEU A 231 -13.75 17.89 4.52
CA LEU A 231 -13.68 19.34 4.67
C LEU A 231 -14.89 20.07 4.07
N LYS A 232 -15.69 19.41 3.23
CA LYS A 232 -16.94 20.00 2.72
C LYS A 232 -17.91 20.11 3.91
N PRO A 233 -18.50 21.29 4.17
CA PRO A 233 -19.48 21.43 5.24
C PRO A 233 -20.65 20.48 4.95
N GLN A 234 -20.88 19.53 5.84
CA GLN A 234 -22.04 18.64 5.75
C GLN A 234 -23.24 19.36 6.35
N ALA A 235 -24.39 19.27 5.68
CA ALA A 235 -25.65 19.74 6.25
C ALA A 235 -25.86 19.04 7.60
N VAL A 236 -26.15 19.83 8.64
CA VAL A 236 -26.38 19.30 9.97
C VAL A 236 -27.71 18.53 9.92
N PRO A 237 -27.74 17.22 10.25
CA PRO A 237 -28.99 16.48 10.30
C PRO A 237 -29.94 17.10 11.33
N PRO A 238 -31.27 17.00 11.14
CA PRO A 238 -32.23 17.44 12.14
C PRO A 238 -31.96 16.75 13.48
N LYS A 239 -32.16 17.47 14.58
CA LYS A 239 -31.95 16.93 15.93
C LYS A 239 -33.00 15.85 16.21
N PRO A 240 -32.59 14.59 16.48
CA PRO A 240 -33.53 13.54 16.87
C PRO A 240 -34.12 13.83 18.25
N VAL A 241 -35.34 13.35 18.49
CA VAL A 241 -36.05 13.49 19.77
C VAL A 241 -36.28 12.10 20.34
N ILE A 242 -35.99 11.87 21.62
CA ILE A 242 -36.34 10.61 22.29
C ILE A 242 -37.60 10.88 23.14
N PRO A 243 -38.74 10.22 22.84
CA PRO A 243 -39.95 10.34 23.66
C PRO A 243 -39.70 9.91 25.12
N LYS A 244 -40.28 10.65 26.07
CA LYS A 244 -40.21 10.32 27.50
C LYS A 244 -40.84 8.93 27.73
N GLY A 245 -40.09 8.02 28.35
CA GLY A 245 -40.55 6.66 28.68
C GLY A 245 -39.80 5.53 27.96
N ILE A 246 -39.03 5.85 26.91
CA ILE A 246 -38.20 4.88 26.22
C ILE A 246 -36.80 4.93 26.83
N ARG A 247 -36.36 3.82 27.45
CA ARG A 247 -35.02 3.70 28.05
C ARG A 247 -34.00 3.27 27.00
N LEU A 248 -32.84 3.93 26.99
CA LEU A 248 -31.68 3.51 26.20
C LEU A 248 -31.09 2.23 26.83
N PRO A 249 -30.49 1.33 26.03
CA PRO A 249 -29.73 0.20 26.56
C PRO A 249 -28.60 0.68 27.49
N ASP A 250 -28.46 0.08 28.67
CA ASP A 250 -27.57 0.55 29.75
C ASP A 250 -26.08 0.64 29.36
N GLU A 251 -25.65 -0.02 28.28
CA GLU A 251 -24.27 -0.03 27.79
C GLU A 251 -23.94 1.10 26.80
N GLU A 252 -24.94 1.76 26.21
CA GLU A 252 -24.71 2.81 25.22
C GLU A 252 -24.80 4.22 25.85
N GLU A 253 -23.78 5.05 25.62
CA GLU A 253 -23.84 6.47 26.02
C GLU A 253 -25.06 7.18 25.40
N ASP A 254 -25.70 8.08 26.14
CA ASP A 254 -26.76 8.94 25.59
C ASP A 254 -26.14 9.98 24.65
N LEU A 255 -26.07 9.62 23.36
CA LEU A 255 -25.50 10.47 22.33
C LEU A 255 -26.37 11.69 22.03
N LEU A 256 -27.65 11.66 22.44
CA LEU A 256 -28.57 12.79 22.31
C LEU A 256 -28.22 13.88 23.32
N ALA A 257 -27.89 13.50 24.56
CA ALA A 257 -27.36 14.43 25.56
C ALA A 257 -26.05 15.06 25.10
N LEU A 258 -25.22 14.30 24.37
CA LEU A 258 -23.97 14.76 23.78
C LEU A 258 -24.15 15.61 22.49
N TRP A 259 -25.38 15.81 22.00
CA TRP A 259 -25.63 16.56 20.76
C TRP A 259 -25.19 18.04 20.86
N ASP A 260 -25.46 18.64 22.01
CA ASP A 260 -25.17 20.04 22.33
C ASP A 260 -23.86 20.22 23.13
N ILE A 261 -22.97 19.23 23.04
CA ILE A 261 -21.68 19.23 23.73
C ILE A 261 -20.83 20.45 23.35
N THR A 262 -20.24 21.06 24.39
CA THR A 262 -19.37 22.23 24.26
C THR A 262 -18.04 21.86 23.59
N ASP A 263 -17.40 22.82 22.91
CA ASP A 263 -16.07 22.62 22.31
C ASP A 263 -15.04 22.16 23.36
N ALA A 264 -15.15 22.62 24.60
CA ALA A 264 -14.29 22.24 25.71
C ALA A 264 -14.41 20.75 26.06
N GLU A 265 -15.62 20.22 26.19
CA GLU A 265 -15.86 18.80 26.47
C GLU A 265 -15.41 17.90 25.30
N ILE A 266 -15.64 18.32 24.04
CA ILE A 266 -15.09 17.60 22.88
C ILE A 266 -13.57 17.55 22.96
N THR A 267 -12.91 18.65 23.33
CA THR A 267 -11.44 18.65 23.46
C THR A 267 -10.96 17.73 24.56
N ARG A 268 -11.66 17.65 25.69
CA ARG A 268 -11.38 16.70 26.78
C ARG A 268 -11.50 15.26 26.28
N ARG A 269 -12.61 14.92 25.62
CA ARG A 269 -12.82 13.58 25.03
C ARG A 269 -11.76 13.20 24.00
N LEU A 270 -11.34 14.15 23.15
CA LEU A 270 -10.24 13.92 22.21
C LEU A 270 -8.89 13.74 22.90
N ALA A 271 -8.65 14.41 24.03
CA ALA A 271 -7.46 14.23 24.84
C ALA A 271 -7.45 12.86 25.51
N ASP A 272 -8.57 12.42 26.07
CA ASP A 272 -8.69 11.11 26.74
C ASP A 272 -8.53 9.97 25.73
N LYS A 273 -9.14 10.06 24.54
CA LYS A 273 -8.87 9.12 23.43
C LYS A 273 -7.39 9.05 23.03
N LYS A 274 -6.67 10.19 23.09
CA LYS A 274 -5.22 10.20 22.84
C LYS A 274 -4.46 9.53 23.97
N LYS A 275 -4.84 9.74 25.24
CA LYS A 275 -4.26 9.07 26.41
C LYS A 275 -4.48 7.56 26.36
N GLU A 276 -5.68 7.09 26.05
CA GLU A 276 -5.97 5.66 25.88
C GLU A 276 -5.14 5.05 24.74
N LYS A 277 -4.98 5.79 23.63
CA LYS A 277 -4.13 5.35 22.51
C LYS A 277 -2.65 5.28 22.88
N THR A 278 -2.15 6.22 23.68
CA THR A 278 -0.75 6.17 24.15
C THR A 278 -0.55 5.06 25.18
N GLN A 279 -1.51 4.85 26.08
CA GLN A 279 -1.50 3.75 27.05
C GLN A 279 -1.54 2.38 26.36
N SER A 280 -2.47 2.16 25.43
CA SER A 280 -2.53 0.91 24.64
C SER A 280 -1.27 0.68 23.80
N ARG A 281 -0.64 1.74 23.27
CA ARG A 281 0.67 1.63 22.61
C ARG A 281 1.78 1.24 23.59
N LYS A 282 1.82 1.84 24.79
CA LYS A 282 2.79 1.48 25.84
C LYS A 282 2.60 0.02 26.26
N GLN A 283 1.37 -0.43 26.48
CA GLN A 283 1.04 -1.83 26.78
C GLN A 283 1.49 -2.77 25.64
N LEU A 284 1.20 -2.43 24.38
CA LEU A 284 1.65 -3.22 23.23
C LEU A 284 3.18 -3.34 23.15
N ILE A 285 3.92 -2.26 23.47
CA ILE A 285 5.39 -2.31 23.53
C ILE A 285 5.85 -3.23 24.65
N LYS A 286 5.26 -3.16 25.85
CA LYS A 286 5.56 -4.07 26.97
C LYS A 286 5.30 -5.53 26.57
N ILE A 287 4.13 -5.83 26.01
CA ILE A 287 3.76 -7.15 25.47
C ILE A 287 4.79 -7.65 24.45
N GLN A 288 5.26 -6.79 23.55
CA GLN A 288 6.28 -7.16 22.56
C GLN A 288 7.66 -7.41 23.19
N GLN A 289 8.04 -6.66 24.23
CA GLN A 289 9.29 -6.85 24.96
C GLN A 289 9.27 -8.18 25.72
N GLU A 290 8.19 -8.50 26.43
CA GLU A 290 8.00 -9.77 27.11
C GLU A 290 8.02 -10.95 26.13
N ASN A 291 7.33 -10.84 24.99
CA ASN A 291 7.41 -11.83 23.93
C ASN A 291 8.84 -12.01 23.36
N LYS A 292 9.62 -10.93 23.25
CA LYS A 292 11.02 -11.02 22.81
C LYS A 292 11.88 -11.74 23.85
N LYS A 293 11.67 -11.48 25.15
CA LYS A 293 12.34 -12.20 26.24
C LYS A 293 11.98 -13.69 26.22
N LEU A 294 10.69 -14.04 26.11
CA LEU A 294 10.23 -15.43 25.98
C LEU A 294 10.83 -16.13 24.76
N ASN A 295 10.89 -15.44 23.61
CA ASN A 295 11.51 -16.02 22.40
C ASN A 295 13.04 -16.19 22.54
N LYS A 296 13.73 -15.32 23.29
CA LYS A 296 15.14 -15.52 23.62
C LYS A 296 15.33 -16.74 24.51
N ALA A 297 14.51 -16.88 25.56
CA ALA A 297 14.52 -18.06 26.45
C ALA A 297 14.22 -19.36 25.67
N LEU A 298 13.25 -19.34 24.75
CA LEU A 298 12.99 -20.49 23.88
C LEU A 298 14.17 -20.85 22.97
N LYS A 299 14.92 -19.87 22.47
CA LYS A 299 16.13 -20.14 21.67
C LYS A 299 17.23 -20.77 22.52
N VAL A 300 17.37 -20.35 23.78
CA VAL A 300 18.32 -20.95 24.73
C VAL A 300 17.93 -22.39 25.01
N ARG A 301 16.67 -22.64 25.40
CA ARG A 301 16.13 -23.99 25.61
C ARG A 301 16.24 -24.90 24.39
N LYS A 302 16.06 -24.34 23.19
CA LYS A 302 16.28 -25.09 21.95
C LYS A 302 17.74 -25.53 21.81
N ARG A 303 18.70 -24.65 22.07
CA ARG A 303 20.13 -25.00 22.03
C ARG A 303 20.48 -26.04 23.09
N GLU A 304 19.90 -25.94 24.27
CA GLU A 304 20.08 -26.94 25.34
C GLU A 304 19.54 -28.31 24.91
N ALA A 305 18.35 -28.37 24.31
CA ALA A 305 17.77 -29.61 23.78
C ALA A 305 18.63 -30.19 22.62
N ASP A 306 19.08 -29.33 21.70
CA ASP A 306 19.96 -29.72 20.59
C ASP A 306 21.31 -30.25 21.11
N ASN A 307 21.86 -29.68 22.18
CA ASN A 307 23.09 -30.14 22.83
C ASN A 307 22.89 -31.46 23.60
N ALA A 308 21.72 -31.66 24.20
CA ALA A 308 21.35 -32.90 24.90
C ALA A 308 20.88 -34.01 23.96
N GLY A 309 20.65 -33.72 22.67
CA GLY A 309 20.10 -34.68 21.70
C GLY A 309 18.61 -35.00 21.90
N VAL A 310 17.86 -34.15 22.62
CA VAL A 310 16.43 -34.33 22.90
C VAL A 310 15.59 -33.59 21.85
N ILE A 311 14.48 -34.19 21.40
CA ILE A 311 13.55 -33.55 20.46
C ILE A 311 12.93 -32.30 21.12
N PHE A 312 13.12 -31.13 20.51
CA PHE A 312 12.61 -29.86 21.02
C PHE A 312 11.10 -29.71 20.79
N ASP A 313 10.31 -29.89 21.85
CA ASP A 313 8.89 -29.52 21.86
C ASP A 313 8.71 -28.07 22.34
N LYS A 314 8.21 -27.23 21.43
CA LYS A 314 8.03 -25.79 21.66
C LYS A 314 6.99 -25.48 22.73
N GLU A 315 5.92 -26.27 22.85
CA GLU A 315 4.86 -26.00 23.83
C GLU A 315 5.29 -26.38 25.24
N LYS A 316 5.92 -27.55 25.37
CA LYS A 316 6.53 -27.99 26.62
C LYS A 316 7.60 -27.01 27.10
N ALA A 317 8.51 -26.59 26.22
CA ALA A 317 9.54 -25.60 26.56
C ALA A 317 8.93 -24.24 26.96
N ARG A 318 7.82 -23.82 26.33
CA ARG A 318 7.09 -22.60 26.75
C ARG A 318 6.54 -22.75 28.16
N ARG A 319 5.86 -23.84 28.47
CA ARG A 319 5.30 -24.10 29.82
C ARG A 319 6.42 -24.17 30.86
N GLU A 320 7.54 -24.80 30.55
CA GLU A 320 8.68 -24.90 31.46
C GLU A 320 9.35 -23.54 31.73
N ILE A 321 9.55 -22.72 30.70
CA ILE A 321 10.08 -21.35 30.87
C ILE A 321 9.12 -20.51 31.73
N LEU A 322 7.80 -20.61 31.47
CA LEU A 322 6.82 -19.87 32.25
C LEU A 322 6.78 -20.36 33.70
N ALA A 323 6.78 -21.68 33.94
CA ALA A 323 6.80 -22.25 35.28
C ALA A 323 8.08 -21.91 36.06
N ALA A 324 9.25 -21.97 35.40
CA ALA A 324 10.53 -21.62 36.02
C ALA A 324 10.62 -20.13 36.42
N MET A 325 9.90 -19.27 35.72
CA MET A 325 9.85 -17.82 36.00
C MET A 325 8.71 -17.45 36.96
N ALA A 326 7.63 -18.22 36.97
CA ALA A 326 6.49 -18.06 37.88
C ALA A 326 6.84 -18.47 39.31
N LYS A 327 7.78 -19.41 39.47
CA LYS A 327 8.28 -19.80 40.79
C LYS A 327 9.04 -18.59 41.35
N PRO A 328 8.50 -17.88 42.36
CA PRO A 328 9.29 -16.85 43.03
C PRO A 328 10.57 -17.54 43.46
N LEU A 329 11.71 -16.94 43.10
CA LEU A 329 12.97 -17.30 43.74
C LEU A 329 12.75 -16.93 45.20
N ASP A 330 12.31 -17.90 46.00
CA ASP A 330 12.36 -17.89 47.46
C ASP A 330 13.85 -17.90 47.83
N HIS A 331 14.54 -16.81 47.50
CA HIS A 331 15.78 -16.43 48.13
C HIS A 331 15.39 -16.00 49.54
N LYS A 332 15.13 -17.01 50.37
CA LYS A 332 15.17 -16.95 51.82
C LYS A 332 16.63 -16.75 52.22
N SER A 333 17.20 -15.60 51.85
CA SER A 333 18.36 -15.05 52.52
C SER A 333 17.82 -14.08 53.54
N GLU A 334 17.58 -14.62 54.74
CA GLU A 334 17.59 -13.86 55.99
C GLU A 334 18.92 -13.07 55.99
N SER A 335 18.85 -11.82 55.60
CA SER A 335 19.93 -10.86 55.71
C SER A 335 19.25 -9.57 56.12
N ASP A 336 18.91 -9.53 57.42
CA ASP A 336 18.56 -8.32 58.16
C ASP A 336 19.62 -7.27 57.86
N SER A 337 19.25 -6.29 57.06
CA SER A 337 19.99 -5.05 56.94
C SER A 337 18.95 -3.95 56.77
N ASP A 338 18.46 -3.51 57.92
CA ASP A 338 17.70 -2.28 58.09
C ASP A 338 18.44 -1.14 57.39
N SER A 339 17.94 -0.74 56.22
CA SER A 339 18.39 0.46 55.56
C SER A 339 17.16 1.19 55.07
N ASP A 340 16.59 1.94 56.01
CA ASP A 340 15.54 2.92 55.76
C ASP A 340 15.98 3.86 54.64
N SER A 341 15.35 3.74 53.49
CA SER A 341 15.43 4.75 52.45
C SER A 341 14.04 4.91 51.85
N GLY A 342 13.26 5.76 52.53
CA GLY A 342 11.98 6.24 52.06
C GLY A 342 12.14 6.94 50.71
N SER A 343 11.79 6.23 49.64
CA SER A 343 11.70 6.81 48.31
C SER A 343 10.26 7.22 48.05
N SER A 344 9.96 8.48 48.35
CA SER A 344 8.75 9.17 47.94
C SER A 344 8.69 9.21 46.41
N SER A 345 7.78 8.43 45.85
CA SER A 345 7.49 8.40 44.41
C SER A 345 6.76 9.69 43.99
N SER A 346 7.52 10.74 43.69
CA SER A 346 7.00 11.92 42.97
C SER A 346 7.05 11.64 41.47
N SER A 347 5.89 11.24 40.94
CA SER A 347 5.64 11.15 39.52
C SER A 347 5.54 12.55 38.91
N ASP A 348 6.66 13.13 38.47
CA ASP A 348 6.67 14.28 37.58
C ASP A 348 7.19 13.95 36.19
N SER A 349 6.33 14.31 35.24
CA SER A 349 6.37 13.96 33.82
C SER A 349 7.09 15.07 33.06
N ASP A 350 8.02 14.66 32.21
CA ASP A 350 8.57 15.38 31.05
C ASP A 350 9.40 16.65 31.32
N SER A 351 10.65 16.45 31.76
CA SER A 351 11.73 17.43 31.58
C SER A 351 12.93 16.79 30.85
N ASP A 352 13.19 17.26 29.62
CA ASP A 352 14.39 16.97 28.82
C ASP A 352 15.61 17.64 29.49
N SER A 353 16.20 17.01 30.51
CA SER A 353 17.51 17.39 31.06
C SER A 353 18.54 16.30 30.77
N ASP A 354 19.42 16.58 29.80
CA ASP A 354 20.73 15.93 29.65
C ASP A 354 21.62 16.43 30.81
N GLU A 355 21.68 15.70 31.91
CA GLU A 355 22.71 15.86 32.94
C GLU A 355 23.75 14.75 32.79
N GLU A 356 24.96 15.17 32.40
CA GLU A 356 26.17 14.35 32.44
C GLU A 356 26.62 14.23 33.90
N GLU A 357 26.37 13.09 34.54
CA GLU A 357 27.06 12.74 35.79
C GLU A 357 28.46 12.23 35.47
N GLU A 358 29.43 13.08 35.82
CA GLU A 358 30.87 12.85 35.86
C GLU A 358 31.25 12.49 37.32
N GLU A 359 31.49 11.22 37.65
CA GLU A 359 32.18 10.79 38.89
C GLU A 359 32.61 9.32 38.73
N GLN A 360 33.68 8.80 39.32
CA GLN A 360 34.93 9.32 39.88
C GLN A 360 35.86 8.09 39.93
N GLU A 361 37.15 8.33 39.82
CA GLU A 361 38.20 7.32 39.71
C GLU A 361 38.66 6.84 41.11
N ALA A 362 38.97 5.54 41.20
CA ALA A 362 39.83 4.86 42.18
C ALA A 362 39.36 4.65 43.64
N THR A 363 39.10 3.37 43.98
CA THR A 363 39.79 2.70 45.11
C THR A 363 40.06 1.23 44.76
N GLU A 364 41.32 0.84 44.89
CA GLU A 364 41.91 -0.44 44.56
C GLU A 364 42.01 -1.31 45.83
N HIS A 365 41.20 -2.37 45.92
CA HIS A 365 41.39 -3.44 46.91
C HIS A 365 41.24 -4.81 46.23
N THR A 366 42.38 -5.45 46.01
CA THR A 366 42.54 -6.80 45.46
C THR A 366 42.40 -7.84 46.57
N LYS A 367 41.21 -8.45 46.68
CA LYS A 367 41.02 -9.76 47.32
C LYS A 367 40.71 -10.81 46.24
N PRO A 368 41.24 -12.05 46.31
CA PRO A 368 41.02 -13.08 45.31
C PRO A 368 39.55 -13.52 45.31
N LYS A 369 38.78 -13.00 44.34
CA LYS A 369 37.40 -13.40 44.09
C LYS A 369 37.38 -14.81 43.49
N GLU A 370 36.87 -15.77 44.24
CA GLU A 370 36.34 -17.00 43.68
C GLU A 370 35.41 -16.66 42.51
N LYS A 371 35.57 -17.38 41.39
CA LYS A 371 34.76 -17.22 40.17
C LYS A 371 33.33 -17.68 40.45
N LYS A 372 32.56 -16.94 41.25
CA LYS A 372 31.11 -16.97 41.20
C LYS A 372 30.76 -16.60 39.77
N THR A 373 30.32 -17.58 39.00
CA THR A 373 29.77 -17.36 37.67
C THR A 373 28.62 -16.38 37.86
N ASN A 374 28.86 -15.11 37.52
CA ASN A 374 27.85 -14.05 37.51
C ASN A 374 26.84 -14.39 36.40
N ALA A 375 26.02 -15.41 36.64
CA ALA A 375 24.85 -15.70 35.83
C ALA A 375 23.92 -14.51 36.05
N ALA A 376 23.86 -13.63 35.06
CA ALA A 376 22.98 -12.47 35.10
C ALA A 376 21.57 -12.97 35.49
N PRO A 377 20.93 -12.36 36.51
CA PRO A 377 19.65 -12.83 37.02
C PRO A 377 18.66 -12.93 35.86
N ALA A 378 17.98 -14.07 35.77
CA ALA A 378 17.02 -14.32 34.71
C ALA A 378 15.97 -13.19 34.69
N PRO A 379 15.70 -12.57 33.54
CA PRO A 379 14.78 -11.44 33.49
C PRO A 379 13.38 -11.92 33.86
N LYS A 380 12.79 -11.32 34.91
CA LYS A 380 11.41 -11.57 35.31
C LYS A 380 10.48 -11.33 34.11
N LEU A 381 9.70 -12.36 33.78
CA LEU A 381 8.68 -12.34 32.73
C LEU A 381 7.33 -12.10 33.36
N ASP A 382 6.55 -11.19 32.79
CA ASP A 382 5.17 -10.92 33.23
C ASP A 382 4.20 -11.87 32.51
N LEU A 383 3.63 -12.82 33.26
CA LEU A 383 2.77 -13.89 32.72
C LEU A 383 1.51 -13.32 32.06
N GLU A 384 0.88 -12.31 32.64
CA GLU A 384 -0.35 -11.72 32.09
C GLU A 384 -0.11 -11.07 30.73
N LEU A 385 1.03 -10.38 30.58
CA LEU A 385 1.37 -9.74 29.32
C LEU A 385 1.67 -10.75 28.22
N ILE A 386 2.18 -11.93 28.58
CA ILE A 386 2.44 -13.04 27.65
C ILE A 386 1.13 -13.69 27.19
N GLU A 387 0.18 -13.91 28.10
CA GLU A 387 -1.14 -14.43 27.76
C GLU A 387 -1.90 -13.46 26.85
N LYS A 388 -1.93 -12.17 27.19
CA LYS A 388 -2.47 -11.10 26.33
C LYS A 388 -1.80 -11.10 24.95
N ALA A 389 -0.50 -11.36 24.88
CA ALA A 389 0.20 -11.48 23.61
C ALA A 389 -0.27 -12.67 22.75
N ALA A 390 -0.47 -13.82 23.40
CA ALA A 390 -0.96 -15.03 22.73
C ALA A 390 -2.40 -14.84 22.23
N GLU A 391 -3.25 -14.16 23.02
CA GLU A 391 -4.61 -13.80 22.64
C GLU A 391 -4.63 -12.85 21.43
N ILE A 392 -3.80 -11.80 21.43
CA ILE A 392 -3.66 -10.90 20.26
C ILE A 392 -3.21 -11.67 19.01
N GLU A 393 -2.33 -12.67 19.16
CA GLU A 393 -1.91 -13.53 18.05
C GLU A 393 -3.05 -14.43 17.55
N ARG A 394 -3.85 -15.02 18.44
CA ARG A 394 -5.04 -15.84 18.11
C ARG A 394 -6.08 -14.99 17.38
N ALA A 395 -6.46 -13.85 17.95
CA ALA A 395 -7.39 -12.91 17.33
C ALA A 395 -6.91 -12.44 15.94
N ARG A 396 -5.59 -12.25 15.74
CA ARG A 396 -5.04 -11.92 14.42
C ARG A 396 -5.12 -13.08 13.44
N LYS A 397 -4.91 -14.32 13.89
CA LYS A 397 -5.03 -15.53 13.06
C LYS A 397 -6.49 -15.79 12.68
N GLU A 398 -7.41 -15.68 13.63
CA GLU A 398 -8.85 -15.80 13.41
C GLU A 398 -9.34 -14.72 12.45
N LYS A 399 -8.94 -13.45 12.65
CA LYS A 399 -9.26 -12.38 11.69
C LYS A 399 -8.71 -12.65 10.29
N LYS A 400 -7.53 -13.28 10.18
CA LYS A 400 -6.95 -13.68 8.88
C LYS A 400 -7.71 -14.84 8.26
N GLN A 401 -8.15 -15.82 9.03
CA GLN A 401 -8.96 -16.96 8.59
C GLN A 401 -10.36 -16.49 8.14
N ALA A 402 -11.06 -15.72 8.98
CA ALA A 402 -12.35 -15.12 8.66
C ALA A 402 -12.27 -14.24 7.39
N ALA A 403 -11.20 -13.45 7.22
CA ALA A 403 -11.00 -12.69 5.99
C ALA A 403 -10.75 -13.58 4.77
N ARG A 404 -10.07 -14.72 4.93
CA ARG A 404 -9.86 -15.70 3.85
C ARG A 404 -11.15 -16.41 3.48
N GLU A 405 -11.96 -16.78 4.47
CA GLU A 405 -13.28 -17.41 4.28
C GLU A 405 -14.26 -16.46 3.63
N LYS A 406 -14.33 -15.20 4.08
CA LYS A 406 -15.14 -14.16 3.44
C LYS A 406 -14.76 -13.98 1.97
N ARG A 407 -13.46 -13.94 1.64
CA ARG A 407 -13.00 -13.90 0.23
C ARG A 407 -13.37 -15.15 -0.56
N ARG A 408 -13.35 -16.34 0.07
CA ARG A 408 -13.79 -17.58 -0.58
C ARG A 408 -15.29 -17.56 -0.83
N GLN A 409 -16.10 -17.09 0.12
CA GLN A 409 -17.55 -16.93 -0.05
C GLN A 409 -17.86 -15.90 -1.13
N GLU A 410 -17.18 -14.74 -1.14
CA GLU A 410 -17.34 -13.71 -2.18
C GLU A 410 -16.98 -14.24 -3.58
N ARG A 411 -15.88 -15.01 -3.71
CA ARG A 411 -15.52 -15.68 -4.97
C ARG A 411 -16.58 -16.70 -5.40
N LYS A 412 -17.10 -17.51 -4.48
CA LYS A 412 -18.18 -18.48 -4.77
C LYS A 412 -19.47 -17.78 -5.20
N GLN A 413 -19.87 -16.71 -4.52
CA GLN A 413 -21.04 -15.90 -4.88
C GLN A 413 -20.86 -15.25 -6.25
N ARG A 414 -19.69 -14.68 -6.54
CA ARG A 414 -19.38 -14.08 -7.85
C ARG A 414 -19.37 -15.13 -8.97
N ALA A 415 -18.79 -16.30 -8.74
CA ALA A 415 -18.81 -17.39 -9.70
C ALA A 415 -20.24 -17.92 -9.94
N ALA A 416 -21.07 -18.00 -8.90
CA ALA A 416 -22.48 -18.37 -9.03
C ALA A 416 -23.28 -17.30 -9.80
N GLU A 417 -23.05 -16.01 -9.54
CA GLU A 417 -23.69 -14.92 -10.28
C GLU A 417 -23.27 -14.92 -11.76
N GLU A 418 -21.99 -15.14 -12.05
CA GLU A 418 -21.48 -15.22 -13.42
C GLU A 418 -22.00 -16.46 -14.17
N ALA A 419 -22.07 -17.61 -13.49
CA ALA A 419 -22.68 -18.83 -14.03
C ALA A 419 -24.19 -18.63 -14.30
N ALA A 420 -24.91 -17.96 -13.41
CA ALA A 420 -26.32 -17.60 -13.60
C ALA A 420 -26.50 -16.64 -14.78
N ARG A 421 -25.63 -15.63 -14.93
CA ARG A 421 -25.64 -14.73 -16.09
C ARG A 421 -25.39 -15.48 -17.41
N HIS A 422 -24.41 -16.39 -17.44
CA HIS A 422 -24.12 -17.18 -18.64
C HIS A 422 -25.23 -18.19 -18.95
N ALA A 423 -25.88 -18.76 -17.94
CA ALA A 423 -27.06 -19.62 -18.12
C ALA A 423 -28.24 -18.82 -18.69
N ALA A 424 -28.52 -17.63 -18.14
CA ALA A 424 -29.55 -16.74 -18.66
C ALA A 424 -29.26 -16.29 -20.10
N GLU A 425 -28.00 -16.00 -20.44
CA GLU A 425 -27.60 -15.67 -21.80
C GLU A 425 -27.79 -16.86 -22.77
N ARG A 426 -27.55 -18.10 -22.30
CA ARG A 426 -27.80 -19.31 -23.09
C ARG A 426 -29.28 -19.53 -23.36
N VAL A 427 -30.14 -19.36 -22.35
CA VAL A 427 -31.60 -19.47 -22.50
C VAL A 427 -32.13 -18.39 -23.46
N ALA A 428 -31.67 -17.15 -23.30
CA ALA A 428 -32.04 -16.07 -24.22
C ALA A 428 -31.61 -16.36 -25.67
N LYS A 429 -30.42 -16.95 -25.87
CA LYS A 429 -29.96 -17.36 -27.21
C LYS A 429 -30.81 -18.50 -27.77
N SER A 430 -31.17 -19.52 -26.99
CA SER A 430 -32.03 -20.60 -27.48
C SER A 430 -33.43 -20.10 -27.85
N GLU A 431 -34.03 -19.23 -27.04
CA GLU A 431 -35.33 -18.62 -27.37
C GLU A 431 -35.28 -17.80 -28.67
N THR A 432 -34.19 -17.07 -28.92
CA THR A 432 -34.04 -16.33 -30.19
C THR A 432 -33.87 -17.26 -31.39
N LEU A 433 -33.16 -18.40 -31.22
CA LEU A 433 -32.99 -19.38 -32.29
C LEU A 433 -34.30 -20.11 -32.62
N GLU A 434 -35.09 -20.44 -31.61
CA GLU A 434 -36.40 -21.07 -31.76
C GLU A 434 -37.39 -20.14 -32.47
N LYS A 435 -37.44 -18.85 -32.11
CA LYS A 435 -38.23 -17.83 -32.84
C LYS A 435 -37.78 -17.68 -34.29
N VAL A 436 -36.48 -17.76 -34.57
CA VAL A 436 -35.96 -17.71 -35.94
C VAL A 436 -36.34 -18.97 -36.73
N GLN A 437 -36.32 -20.15 -36.12
CA GLN A 437 -36.75 -21.40 -36.75
C GLN A 437 -38.26 -21.39 -37.05
N ALA A 438 -39.11 -21.03 -36.08
CA ALA A 438 -40.55 -20.88 -36.30
C ALA A 438 -40.87 -19.89 -37.45
N SER A 439 -40.14 -18.77 -37.51
CA SER A 439 -40.31 -17.79 -38.61
C SER A 439 -39.83 -18.28 -39.98
N LYS A 440 -38.94 -19.28 -40.04
CA LYS A 440 -38.49 -19.90 -41.29
C LYS A 440 -39.51 -20.94 -41.76
N GLU A 441 -40.05 -21.75 -40.86
CA GLU A 441 -41.11 -22.72 -41.17
C GLU A 441 -42.38 -22.01 -41.69
N ASP A 442 -42.78 -20.89 -41.07
CA ASP A 442 -43.89 -20.06 -41.56
C ASP A 442 -43.64 -19.47 -42.95
N LYS A 443 -42.38 -19.10 -43.26
CA LYS A 443 -42.01 -18.61 -44.59
C LYS A 443 -42.02 -19.71 -45.65
N GLU A 444 -41.56 -20.91 -45.31
CA GLU A 444 -41.61 -22.08 -46.21
C GLU A 444 -43.05 -22.56 -46.45
N ALA A 445 -43.91 -22.56 -45.41
CA ALA A 445 -45.33 -22.84 -45.54
C ALA A 445 -46.05 -21.78 -46.41
N LYS A 446 -45.66 -20.50 -46.30
CA LYS A 446 -46.23 -19.42 -47.13
C LYS A 446 -45.74 -19.50 -48.59
N MET A 447 -44.50 -19.90 -48.83
CA MET A 447 -43.95 -20.10 -50.18
C MET A 447 -44.57 -21.32 -50.88
N SER A 448 -44.72 -22.45 -50.19
CA SER A 448 -45.39 -23.63 -50.74
C SER A 448 -46.87 -23.36 -51.04
N ARG A 449 -47.58 -22.60 -50.19
CA ARG A 449 -48.97 -22.19 -50.45
C ARG A 449 -49.10 -21.19 -51.59
N ARG A 450 -48.08 -20.35 -51.84
CA ARG A 450 -48.01 -19.46 -53.02
C ARG A 450 -47.73 -20.26 -54.30
N ALA A 451 -46.78 -21.19 -54.27
CA ALA A 451 -46.50 -22.09 -55.40
C ALA A 451 -47.74 -22.94 -55.76
N ALA A 452 -48.48 -23.47 -54.78
CA ALA A 452 -49.72 -24.19 -55.02
C ALA A 452 -50.83 -23.31 -55.62
N LYS A 453 -50.94 -22.04 -55.19
CA LYS A 453 -51.89 -21.06 -55.78
C LYS A 453 -51.49 -20.64 -57.19
N GLU A 454 -50.20 -20.56 -57.48
CA GLU A 454 -49.68 -20.23 -58.81
C GLU A 454 -49.86 -21.39 -59.79
N ALA A 455 -49.60 -22.64 -59.37
CA ALA A 455 -49.94 -23.83 -60.14
C ALA A 455 -51.45 -23.94 -60.43
N LYS A 456 -52.31 -23.58 -59.45
CA LYS A 456 -53.76 -23.54 -59.65
C LYS A 456 -54.22 -22.38 -60.55
N ARG A 457 -53.47 -21.27 -60.60
CA ARG A 457 -53.74 -20.15 -61.52
C ARG A 457 -53.30 -20.48 -62.94
N LEU A 458 -52.16 -21.15 -63.12
CA LEU A 458 -51.71 -21.63 -64.44
C LEU A 458 -52.64 -22.73 -64.99
N ALA A 459 -53.19 -23.59 -64.13
CA ALA A 459 -54.23 -24.55 -64.54
C ALA A 459 -55.58 -23.88 -64.88
N LYS A 460 -55.86 -22.67 -64.36
CA LYS A 460 -57.10 -21.92 -64.62
C LYS A 460 -56.96 -20.87 -65.74
N ALA A 461 -55.75 -20.61 -66.23
CA ALA A 461 -55.47 -19.67 -67.32
C ALA A 461 -55.49 -20.33 -68.73
N LEU A 462 -55.72 -21.64 -68.81
CA LEU A 462 -55.95 -22.39 -70.05
C LEU A 462 -57.44 -22.58 -70.39
N GLY A 463 -58.33 -21.89 -69.67
CA GLY A 463 -59.76 -21.92 -69.92
C GLY A 463 -60.37 -20.52 -69.92
N GLU A 464 -60.93 -20.16 -71.08
CA GLU A 464 -61.94 -19.12 -71.30
C GLU A 464 -61.46 -17.68 -71.52
N ASP A 465 -61.24 -17.42 -72.81
CA ASP A 465 -61.59 -16.20 -73.53
C ASP A 465 -62.97 -15.64 -73.12
N SER A 466 -63.03 -14.33 -72.88
CA SER A 466 -63.80 -13.36 -73.70
C SER A 466 -64.34 -12.14 -72.92
N ALA A 467 -64.17 -10.99 -73.58
CA ALA A 467 -65.11 -9.86 -73.66
C ALA A 467 -65.30 -8.87 -72.48
N SER A 468 -64.59 -7.74 -72.61
CA SER A 468 -65.13 -6.36 -72.71
C SER A 468 -65.97 -5.71 -71.59
N LYS A 469 -65.44 -4.61 -71.00
CA LYS A 469 -66.07 -3.27 -70.78
C LYS A 469 -65.19 -2.46 -69.81
N LYS A 470 -64.49 -1.39 -70.22
CA LYS A 470 -64.92 0.01 -70.49
C LYS A 470 -65.36 0.79 -69.24
N ARG A 471 -64.68 1.94 -69.03
CA ARG A 471 -65.00 3.15 -68.20
C ARG A 471 -64.35 3.20 -66.80
N LYS A 472 -63.96 4.33 -66.20
CA LYS A 472 -63.66 5.74 -66.56
C LYS A 472 -63.33 6.46 -65.22
N ARG A 473 -62.19 7.17 -65.13
CA ARG A 473 -61.96 8.49 -64.46
C ARG A 473 -62.09 8.68 -62.92
N THR A 474 -61.39 9.75 -62.49
CA THR A 474 -61.38 10.62 -61.26
C THR A 474 -60.31 10.26 -60.21
N GLU A 475 -59.24 11.06 -60.06
CA GLU A 475 -59.09 12.43 -59.48
C GLU A 475 -58.98 12.42 -57.95
N ASP A 476 -57.86 13.03 -57.49
CA ASP A 476 -57.59 13.79 -56.26
C ASP A 476 -57.84 13.17 -54.87
N VAL A 477 -56.77 13.14 -54.06
CA VAL A 477 -56.63 13.98 -52.85
C VAL A 477 -55.15 14.08 -52.48
N GLU A 478 -54.64 15.31 -52.50
CA GLU A 478 -53.38 15.77 -51.92
C GLU A 478 -53.38 15.61 -50.38
N GLY A 479 -52.23 15.27 -49.81
CA GLY A 479 -52.01 15.23 -48.37
C GLY A 479 -50.52 15.20 -48.04
N ILE A 480 -49.97 16.41 -47.89
CA ILE A 480 -48.55 16.76 -47.73
C ILE A 480 -48.00 16.39 -46.34
N ALA A 481 -46.78 15.83 -46.38
CA ALA A 481 -45.65 15.92 -45.44
C ALA A 481 -45.84 15.74 -43.91
N GLU A 482 -45.19 14.70 -43.36
CA GLU A 482 -44.15 14.89 -42.34
C GLU A 482 -43.21 13.67 -42.31
N GLU A 483 -41.97 13.88 -42.75
CA GLU A 483 -40.94 12.86 -42.95
C GLU A 483 -40.04 12.75 -41.69
N LYS A 484 -39.98 11.55 -41.08
CA LYS A 484 -38.97 11.15 -40.09
C LYS A 484 -38.16 9.98 -40.64
N PRO A 485 -36.84 10.08 -40.88
CA PRO A 485 -36.08 8.92 -41.35
C PRO A 485 -35.63 8.03 -40.18
N LYS A 486 -36.21 6.83 -40.10
CA LYS A 486 -35.62 5.67 -39.39
C LYS A 486 -34.67 4.95 -40.34
N LYS A 487 -33.46 4.70 -39.85
CA LYS A 487 -32.40 3.93 -40.50
C LYS A 487 -32.81 2.46 -40.62
N GLU A 488 -32.84 1.94 -41.84
CA GLU A 488 -32.74 0.52 -42.12
C GLU A 488 -31.45 0.18 -42.86
N THR A 489 -30.89 -0.94 -42.42
CA THR A 489 -29.75 -1.68 -42.91
C THR A 489 -30.02 -2.33 -44.27
N SER A 490 -29.06 -2.32 -45.19
CA SER A 490 -29.01 -3.32 -46.27
C SER A 490 -27.60 -3.88 -46.44
N HIS A 491 -27.54 -5.21 -46.45
CA HIS A 491 -26.40 -6.04 -46.84
C HIS A 491 -26.33 -6.15 -48.37
N LYS A 492 -25.12 -6.14 -48.96
CA LYS A 492 -24.86 -6.93 -50.18
C LYS A 492 -23.38 -7.28 -50.41
N LYS A 493 -23.12 -8.58 -50.25
CA LYS A 493 -22.38 -9.53 -51.10
C LYS A 493 -20.95 -9.20 -51.62
N LYS A 494 -20.02 -10.03 -51.14
CA LYS A 494 -19.02 -10.86 -51.86
C LYS A 494 -18.73 -10.53 -53.34
N LYS A 495 -17.44 -10.32 -53.64
CA LYS A 495 -16.80 -10.82 -54.87
C LYS A 495 -15.40 -11.36 -54.54
N VAL A 496 -15.19 -12.61 -54.92
CA VAL A 496 -13.91 -13.32 -54.99
C VAL A 496 -13.33 -13.01 -56.37
N MET A 497 -12.02 -12.73 -56.46
CA MET A 497 -11.23 -13.09 -57.63
C MET A 497 -9.82 -13.52 -57.20
N SER A 498 -9.46 -14.65 -57.77
CA SER A 498 -8.25 -15.46 -57.73
C SER A 498 -7.32 -15.09 -58.89
N GLU A 499 -6.00 -15.12 -58.70
CA GLU A 499 -5.03 -15.48 -59.75
C GLU A 499 -3.65 -15.77 -59.13
N THR A 500 -3.24 -17.03 -58.93
CA THR A 500 -2.48 -17.95 -59.81
C THR A 500 -0.95 -17.68 -59.86
N THR A 501 -0.15 -18.57 -59.25
CA THR A 501 1.11 -19.09 -59.81
C THR A 501 1.62 -20.34 -59.05
N ASN A 502 1.48 -21.49 -59.73
CA ASN A 502 2.23 -22.79 -59.78
C ASN A 502 3.16 -23.26 -58.61
N VAL A 503 2.90 -24.41 -57.94
CA VAL A 503 3.21 -25.86 -58.26
C VAL A 503 4.68 -26.22 -57.90
N ASP A 504 5.08 -27.21 -57.07
CA ASP A 504 4.51 -28.44 -56.46
C ASP A 504 5.40 -28.95 -55.25
N PRO A 505 5.22 -30.14 -54.60
CA PRO A 505 5.19 -30.25 -53.11
C PRO A 505 6.07 -31.35 -52.46
N VAL A 506 6.34 -31.31 -51.15
CA VAL A 506 6.59 -32.52 -50.32
C VAL A 506 6.13 -32.35 -48.86
N GLN A 507 5.10 -33.13 -48.51
CA GLN A 507 4.70 -33.79 -47.26
C GLN A 507 4.77 -33.15 -45.85
N ASP A 508 3.64 -33.37 -45.15
CA ASP A 508 3.41 -33.50 -43.71
C ASP A 508 3.47 -32.28 -42.77
N THR A 509 2.31 -31.85 -42.26
CA THR A 509 1.90 -32.01 -40.85
C THR A 509 0.66 -31.19 -40.44
N ARG A 510 -0.24 -31.85 -39.69
CA ARG A 510 -1.11 -31.38 -38.57
C ARG A 510 -2.00 -30.13 -38.73
N LEU A 511 -3.31 -30.39 -38.67
CA LEU A 511 -4.40 -29.44 -38.44
C LEU A 511 -4.31 -28.77 -37.04
N ALA A 512 -4.18 -27.45 -37.01
CA ALA A 512 -4.35 -26.62 -35.81
C ALA A 512 -5.63 -25.76 -35.90
N LYS A 513 -6.57 -26.00 -35.00
CA LYS A 513 -7.71 -25.10 -34.71
C LYS A 513 -7.19 -23.82 -34.04
N LYS A 514 -7.47 -22.66 -34.65
CA LYS A 514 -7.24 -21.34 -34.04
C LYS A 514 -8.45 -20.94 -33.18
N GLU A 515 -8.31 -21.04 -31.85
CA GLU A 515 -9.20 -20.37 -30.91
C GLU A 515 -8.65 -19.01 -30.47
N LYS A 516 -9.59 -18.09 -30.26
CA LYS A 516 -9.44 -16.65 -30.07
C LYS A 516 -9.01 -16.36 -28.62
N LYS A 517 -7.77 -15.88 -28.41
CA LYS A 517 -7.21 -15.51 -27.10
C LYS A 517 -8.04 -14.41 -26.41
N VAL A 518 -8.75 -14.77 -25.34
CA VAL A 518 -9.25 -13.85 -24.32
C VAL A 518 -8.14 -13.61 -23.29
N LYS A 519 -8.01 -12.36 -22.84
CA LYS A 519 -6.95 -11.88 -21.95
C LYS A 519 -7.29 -12.24 -20.49
N GLU A 520 -7.00 -13.48 -20.08
CA GLU A 520 -7.13 -13.95 -18.69
C GLU A 520 -6.17 -13.18 -17.75
N SER A 521 -6.62 -12.97 -16.51
CA SER A 521 -5.89 -12.21 -15.50
C SER A 521 -4.79 -13.06 -14.86
N SER A 522 -3.67 -12.44 -14.46
CA SER A 522 -2.46 -13.12 -13.96
C SER A 522 -2.68 -14.03 -12.74
N ASP A 523 -3.76 -13.86 -11.98
CA ASP A 523 -4.09 -14.70 -10.82
C ASP A 523 -4.82 -15.99 -11.21
N GLU A 524 -5.63 -15.98 -12.29
CA GLU A 524 -6.28 -17.20 -12.82
C GLU A 524 -5.25 -18.17 -13.40
N ARG A 525 -4.16 -17.64 -13.97
CA ARG A 525 -3.03 -18.45 -14.46
C ARG A 525 -2.35 -19.25 -13.35
N LEU A 526 -2.26 -18.71 -12.13
CA LEU A 526 -1.61 -19.40 -11.01
C LEU A 526 -2.49 -20.52 -10.47
N ASP A 527 -3.80 -20.29 -10.32
CA ASP A 527 -4.72 -21.32 -9.82
C ASP A 527 -4.94 -22.46 -10.85
N LYS A 528 -4.90 -22.16 -12.16
CA LYS A 528 -4.92 -23.17 -13.24
C LYS A 528 -3.66 -24.05 -13.20
N VAL A 529 -2.49 -23.46 -12.93
CA VAL A 529 -1.22 -24.19 -12.77
C VAL A 529 -1.21 -25.07 -11.52
N PHE A 530 -1.84 -24.64 -10.41
CA PHE A 530 -1.98 -25.50 -9.22
C PHE A 530 -2.95 -26.67 -9.44
N ALA A 531 -4.04 -26.47 -10.17
CA ALA A 531 -4.98 -27.53 -10.53
C ALA A 531 -4.38 -28.52 -11.53
N GLU A 532 -3.61 -28.04 -12.52
CA GLU A 532 -2.98 -28.89 -13.54
C GLU A 532 -1.79 -29.69 -12.98
N ARG A 533 -1.04 -29.14 -12.02
CA ARG A 533 0.07 -29.84 -11.33
C ARG A 533 -0.43 -30.89 -10.32
N GLY A 534 -1.64 -30.73 -9.78
CA GLY A 534 -2.30 -31.76 -8.97
C GLY A 534 -2.76 -32.96 -9.80
N ALA A 535 -3.09 -32.77 -11.08
CA ALA A 535 -3.47 -33.83 -12.00
C ALA A 535 -2.27 -34.53 -12.65
N LYS A 536 -1.15 -33.82 -12.88
CA LYS A 536 0.07 -34.36 -13.50
C LYS A 536 1.02 -35.13 -12.56
N MET A 537 0.76 -35.16 -11.25
CA MET A 537 1.58 -35.89 -10.26
C MET A 537 1.19 -37.37 -10.09
N LYS A 538 0.32 -37.93 -10.95
CA LYS A 538 -0.12 -39.34 -10.85
C LYS A 538 0.26 -40.21 -12.05
N THR A 539 0.97 -39.68 -13.02
CA THR A 539 1.47 -40.41 -14.19
C THR A 539 2.77 -39.77 -14.64
N GLU A 540 3.78 -40.60 -14.90
CA GLU A 540 5.05 -40.30 -15.58
C GLU A 540 6.26 -39.98 -14.67
N SER A 541 6.92 -41.07 -14.28
CA SER A 541 8.37 -41.17 -14.16
C SER A 541 8.92 -41.66 -15.52
N ASN A 542 9.59 -40.80 -16.29
CA ASN A 542 10.76 -41.19 -17.09
C ASN A 542 11.51 -40.01 -17.71
N ASP A 543 12.81 -40.22 -17.80
CA ASP A 543 13.94 -39.61 -18.51
C ASP A 543 13.90 -38.26 -19.26
N GLU A 544 15.11 -37.69 -19.28
CA GLU A 544 15.68 -36.63 -20.14
C GLU A 544 15.88 -35.23 -19.51
N GLY A 545 17.13 -35.00 -19.10
CA GLY A 545 17.63 -33.73 -18.59
C GLY A 545 17.98 -32.75 -19.73
N PRO A 546 17.62 -31.45 -19.60
CA PRO A 546 18.10 -30.43 -20.51
C PRO A 546 19.55 -30.06 -20.16
N SER A 547 20.48 -30.64 -20.91
CA SER A 547 21.77 -30.01 -21.21
C SER A 547 21.50 -28.71 -21.98
N HIS A 548 21.98 -27.57 -21.47
CA HIS A 548 22.62 -26.49 -22.25
C HIS A 548 22.84 -25.24 -21.41
N GLY A 549 24.10 -24.79 -21.35
CA GLY A 549 24.43 -23.39 -21.04
C GLY A 549 25.71 -23.12 -20.26
N ALA A 550 26.39 -24.13 -19.70
CA ALA A 550 27.56 -23.91 -18.83
C ALA A 550 28.90 -24.44 -19.37
N GLU A 551 28.92 -25.12 -20.52
CA GLU A 551 30.13 -25.83 -21.00
C GLU A 551 31.10 -24.98 -21.85
N GLN A 552 30.85 -23.68 -22.03
CA GLN A 552 31.67 -22.87 -22.96
C GLN A 552 32.70 -21.92 -22.30
N TRP A 553 32.88 -21.98 -20.98
CA TRP A 553 33.93 -21.23 -20.31
C TRP A 553 35.10 -22.17 -20.03
N ASN A 554 35.97 -22.36 -21.02
CA ASN A 554 37.12 -23.24 -20.90
C ASN A 554 38.23 -22.53 -20.07
N PRO A 555 38.38 -22.81 -18.76
CA PRO A 555 39.31 -22.08 -17.90
C PRO A 555 40.78 -22.34 -18.28
N ASP A 556 41.04 -23.38 -19.08
CA ASP A 556 42.37 -23.71 -19.58
C ASP A 556 42.81 -22.90 -20.79
N ALA A 557 41.88 -22.26 -21.51
CA ALA A 557 42.23 -21.33 -22.58
C ALA A 557 42.72 -19.96 -22.08
N LEU A 558 42.57 -19.67 -20.77
CA LEU A 558 43.17 -18.48 -20.15
C LEU A 558 44.66 -18.71 -19.93
N THR A 559 45.47 -18.25 -20.89
CA THR A 559 46.93 -18.17 -20.78
C THR A 559 47.32 -17.18 -19.67
N GLY A 560 47.74 -17.71 -18.53
CA GLY A 560 48.21 -16.94 -17.39
C GLY A 560 48.45 -17.81 -16.15
N ASP A 561 49.29 -17.30 -15.24
CA ASP A 561 49.69 -17.99 -14.00
C ASP A 561 48.48 -18.55 -13.22
N ALA A 562 48.70 -19.67 -12.52
CA ALA A 562 47.68 -20.34 -11.73
C ALA A 562 46.93 -19.39 -10.76
N ALA A 563 47.63 -18.39 -10.21
CA ALA A 563 47.03 -17.36 -9.36
C ALA A 563 45.99 -16.47 -10.08
N ARG A 564 46.16 -16.23 -11.39
CA ARG A 564 45.22 -15.46 -12.21
C ARG A 564 43.98 -16.30 -12.55
N LYS A 565 44.16 -17.58 -12.88
CA LYS A 565 43.04 -18.54 -13.06
C LYS A 565 42.22 -18.67 -11.77
N ASP A 566 42.89 -18.76 -10.63
CA ASP A 566 42.23 -18.91 -9.32
C ASP A 566 41.48 -17.63 -8.88
N LYS A 567 42.05 -16.45 -9.18
CA LYS A 567 41.37 -15.16 -8.96
C LYS A 567 40.15 -14.99 -9.87
N PHE A 568 40.20 -15.49 -11.10
CA PHE A 568 39.08 -15.48 -12.05
C PHE A 568 37.96 -16.43 -11.59
N LEU A 569 38.29 -17.65 -11.13
CA LEU A 569 37.34 -18.59 -10.52
C LEU A 569 36.71 -18.02 -9.23
N ARG A 570 37.47 -17.25 -8.44
CA ARG A 570 36.95 -16.52 -7.27
C ARG A 570 36.02 -15.37 -7.67
N LEU A 571 36.26 -14.72 -8.81
CA LEU A 571 35.41 -13.65 -9.35
C LEU A 571 34.09 -14.20 -9.94
N LEU A 572 34.14 -15.37 -10.57
CA LEU A 572 32.96 -16.10 -11.08
C LEU A 572 32.17 -16.84 -9.98
N GLY A 573 32.57 -16.71 -8.72
CA GLY A 573 31.85 -17.30 -7.58
C GLY A 573 32.09 -18.79 -7.37
N ALA A 574 32.88 -19.45 -8.23
CA ALA A 574 33.23 -20.87 -8.12
C ALA A 574 34.26 -21.14 -7.01
N GLY A 575 35.09 -20.17 -6.64
CA GLY A 575 36.20 -20.35 -5.68
C GLY A 575 35.88 -20.18 -4.19
N LYS A 576 34.61 -20.13 -3.76
CA LYS A 576 34.26 -19.80 -2.36
C LYS A 576 34.15 -21.01 -1.43
N GLY A 577 35.13 -21.93 -1.48
CA GLY A 577 35.08 -23.17 -0.69
C GLY A 577 36.37 -23.65 -0.01
N SER A 578 37.56 -23.23 -0.45
CA SER A 578 38.79 -23.85 0.07
C SER A 578 39.97 -22.88 0.02
N SER A 579 40.22 -22.17 1.10
CA SER A 579 41.57 -22.07 1.66
C SER A 579 41.61 -21.24 2.95
N LYS A 580 42.18 -21.89 3.98
CA LYS A 580 42.77 -21.38 5.22
C LYS A 580 41.86 -20.71 6.25
N GLY A 581 41.46 -21.52 7.23
CA GLY A 581 41.15 -21.08 8.59
C GLY A 581 40.63 -22.19 9.49
N GLY A 582 41.51 -22.77 10.31
CA GLY A 582 41.16 -23.37 11.61
C GLY A 582 40.62 -24.80 11.61
N GLU A 583 41.47 -25.70 12.06
CA GLU A 583 41.21 -27.08 12.45
C GLU A 583 40.24 -27.19 13.65
N LYS A 584 39.52 -28.33 13.72
CA LYS A 584 38.55 -28.80 14.74
C LYS A 584 37.08 -28.40 14.55
N ASP A 585 36.31 -29.25 13.88
CA ASP A 585 35.38 -30.16 14.57
C ASP A 585 34.59 -31.05 13.58
N LYS A 586 34.61 -32.35 13.85
CA LYS A 586 33.83 -33.37 13.14
C LYS A 586 32.34 -33.21 13.52
N LYS A 587 31.50 -32.78 12.58
CA LYS A 587 30.05 -33.10 12.63
C LYS A 587 29.46 -33.26 11.23
N LYS A 588 28.96 -34.48 10.99
CA LYS A 588 28.19 -34.92 9.82
C LYS A 588 27.17 -33.85 9.41
N LYS A 589 27.36 -33.23 8.24
CA LYS A 589 26.25 -32.63 7.49
C LYS A 589 25.55 -33.76 6.75
N LYS A 590 24.30 -34.04 7.14
CA LYS A 590 23.32 -34.60 6.22
C LYS A 590 23.10 -33.54 5.15
N ASP A 591 23.45 -33.87 3.92
CA ASP A 591 22.93 -33.21 2.73
C ASP A 591 21.41 -33.41 2.74
N ALA A 592 20.70 -32.47 3.34
CA ALA A 592 19.31 -32.24 3.00
C ALA A 592 19.35 -31.65 1.60
N GLY A 593 19.08 -32.50 0.60
CA GLY A 593 18.96 -32.13 -0.81
C GLY A 593 18.22 -30.80 -0.89
N ILE A 594 18.98 -29.74 -1.19
CA ILE A 594 18.42 -28.43 -1.35
C ILE A 594 17.65 -28.53 -2.65
N ASP A 595 16.34 -28.65 -2.49
CA ASP A 595 15.36 -28.83 -3.54
C ASP A 595 15.61 -27.80 -4.64
N ILE A 596 16.30 -28.23 -5.71
CA ILE A 596 16.82 -27.37 -6.78
C ILE A 596 15.66 -26.57 -7.38
N VAL A 597 14.46 -27.17 -7.40
CA VAL A 597 13.20 -26.55 -7.81
C VAL A 597 12.86 -25.33 -6.93
N LYS A 598 13.05 -25.40 -5.61
CA LYS A 598 12.81 -24.25 -4.72
C LYS A 598 13.84 -23.14 -4.91
N ILE A 599 15.10 -23.48 -5.17
CA ILE A 599 16.12 -22.48 -5.51
C ILE A 599 15.78 -21.80 -6.84
N GLN A 600 15.36 -22.58 -7.84
CA GLN A 600 15.00 -22.07 -9.16
C GLN A 600 13.75 -21.18 -9.10
N GLU A 601 12.73 -21.57 -8.33
CA GLU A 601 11.54 -20.76 -8.06
C GLU A 601 11.88 -19.45 -7.29
N GLU A 602 12.79 -19.51 -6.31
CA GLU A 602 13.26 -18.32 -5.57
C GLU A 602 14.04 -17.37 -6.49
N LEU A 603 14.89 -17.90 -7.38
CA LEU A 603 15.64 -17.13 -8.38
C LEU A 603 14.74 -16.48 -9.43
N GLU A 604 13.77 -17.21 -9.98
CA GLU A 604 12.78 -16.65 -10.91
C GLU A 604 11.94 -15.56 -10.23
N ARG A 605 11.57 -15.76 -8.96
CA ARG A 605 10.82 -14.75 -8.19
C ARG A 605 11.64 -13.49 -7.94
N GLN A 606 12.92 -13.62 -7.62
CA GLN A 606 13.83 -12.47 -7.47
C GLN A 606 14.05 -11.76 -8.80
N PHE A 607 14.21 -12.49 -9.89
CA PHE A 607 14.34 -11.93 -11.23
C PHE A 607 13.09 -11.15 -11.64
N GLN A 608 11.90 -11.75 -11.51
CA GLN A 608 10.63 -11.07 -11.81
C GLN A 608 10.39 -9.87 -10.89
N ALA A 609 10.74 -9.95 -9.60
CA ALA A 609 10.64 -8.81 -8.68
C ALA A 609 11.60 -7.67 -9.08
N GLY A 610 12.83 -7.99 -9.52
CA GLY A 610 13.80 -7.02 -10.02
C GLY A 610 13.36 -6.36 -11.33
N VAL A 611 12.86 -7.14 -12.28
CA VAL A 611 12.30 -6.66 -13.55
C VAL A 611 11.08 -5.78 -13.30
N LYS A 612 10.18 -6.20 -12.40
CA LYS A 612 8.99 -5.42 -12.04
C LYS A 612 9.35 -4.13 -11.30
N MET A 613 10.35 -4.12 -10.41
CA MET A 613 10.83 -2.89 -9.77
C MET A 613 11.50 -1.92 -10.76
N LYS A 614 12.17 -2.41 -11.81
CA LYS A 614 12.73 -1.55 -12.86
C LYS A 614 11.64 -0.96 -13.76
N HIS A 615 10.62 -1.74 -14.13
CA HIS A 615 9.56 -1.28 -15.03
C HIS A 615 8.43 -0.49 -14.33
N ASP A 616 8.15 -0.71 -13.05
CA ASP A 616 7.19 0.09 -12.28
C ASP A 616 7.73 1.48 -11.88
N GLY A 617 8.94 1.86 -12.31
CA GLY A 617 9.29 3.21 -12.77
C GLY A 617 8.92 4.41 -11.88
N GLY A 618 8.72 4.21 -10.58
CA GLY A 618 8.30 5.23 -9.63
C GLY A 618 9.37 5.61 -8.60
N SER A 619 10.48 4.87 -8.55
CA SER A 619 11.62 5.29 -7.75
C SER A 619 12.35 6.40 -8.48
N LYS A 620 11.91 7.65 -8.23
CA LYS A 620 12.78 8.82 -8.27
C LYS A 620 14.16 8.37 -7.82
N LYS A 621 15.12 8.42 -8.74
CA LYS A 621 16.55 8.28 -8.47
C LYS A 621 16.87 9.17 -7.25
N ARG A 622 16.86 8.61 -6.05
CA ARG A 622 17.67 9.16 -4.96
C ARG A 622 19.07 8.83 -5.42
N GLY A 623 19.69 9.78 -6.10
CA GLY A 623 21.10 9.69 -6.40
C GLY A 623 21.81 9.32 -5.10
N LEU A 624 22.51 8.19 -5.13
CA LEU A 624 23.74 8.09 -4.36
C LEU A 624 24.65 9.17 -4.94
N GLY A 625 24.52 10.38 -4.39
CA GLY A 625 25.51 11.43 -4.60
C GLY A 625 26.79 10.93 -3.98
N ALA A 626 27.77 10.74 -4.86
CA ALA A 626 29.18 10.89 -4.53
C ALA A 626 29.45 12.32 -4.04
#